data_AF-A0A261AVQ8-F1
#
_entry.id   AF-A0A261AVQ8-F1
#
_cell.length_a   1.000
_cell.length_b   1.000
_cell.length_c   1.000
_cell.angle_alpha   90.00
_cell.angle_beta   90.00
_cell.angle_gamma   90.00
#
_symmetry.space_group_name_H-M   'P 1'
#
loop_
_entity.id
_entity.type
_entity.pdbx_description
1 polymer ?
#
loop_
_entity_poly.entity_id
_entity_poly.type
_entity_poly.pdbx_seq_one_letter_code
_entity_poly.pdbx_strand_id
1 'polypeptide(L)'
;SLNILNQKPNNFAVSDEEICDPNCNSRGCWGKQPEDCLECRTWNNMGTCVSSQCDIGFFGNQTSMTCEKCSPECETCNGLGEFDCLSCRHYTFYNPNFGNRMECVSDCPTHTRCSTIGNVCEKC
;
A
#
# COMPACT_ATOMS: atom_id res chain seq x y z
N SER A 1 -10.74 -14.50 40.24
CA SER A 1 -12.01 -13.79 39.99
C SER A 1 -11.81 -12.32 40.28
N LEU A 2 -12.28 -11.32 39.53
CA LEU A 2 -12.77 -11.13 38.16
C LEU A 2 -12.89 -9.59 38.03
N ASN A 3 -12.71 -9.04 36.82
CA ASN A 3 -12.85 -7.62 36.47
C ASN A 3 -14.17 -6.97 36.96
N ILE A 4 -14.24 -5.63 36.98
CA ILE A 4 -15.26 -4.83 36.24
C ILE A 4 -15.06 -3.30 36.42
N LEU A 5 -14.72 -2.69 35.28
CA LEU A 5 -15.22 -1.43 34.69
C LEU A 5 -14.71 -0.05 35.14
N ASN A 6 -13.83 0.48 34.27
CA ASN A 6 -13.74 1.88 33.86
C ASN A 6 -15.13 2.48 33.53
N GLN A 7 -15.86 2.94 34.53
CA GLN A 7 -17.01 3.83 34.34
C GLN A 7 -16.53 5.27 34.51
N LYS A 8 -16.33 5.98 33.40
CA LYS A 8 -16.29 7.45 33.44
C LYS A 8 -17.69 7.95 33.83
N PRO A 9 -17.82 8.91 34.77
CA PRO A 9 -19.11 9.34 35.29
C PRO A 9 -19.90 10.11 34.23
N ASN A 10 -21.15 9.72 34.04
CA ASN A 10 -22.15 10.40 33.22
C ASN A 10 -22.53 11.76 33.83
N ASN A 11 -22.09 12.87 33.22
CA ASN A 11 -22.90 14.10 33.08
C ASN A 11 -22.20 15.17 32.22
N PHE A 12 -22.02 14.91 30.93
CA PHE A 12 -21.89 16.00 29.93
C PHE A 12 -22.89 15.71 28.82
N ALA A 13 -23.72 16.70 28.52
CA ALA A 13 -24.79 16.62 27.54
C ALA A 13 -24.25 16.13 26.18
N VAL A 14 -25.00 15.22 25.53
CA VAL A 14 -24.77 14.77 24.16
C VAL A 14 -24.94 15.98 23.23
N SER A 15 -23.84 16.62 22.86
CA SER A 15 -23.76 17.53 21.72
C SER A 15 -23.01 16.79 20.62
N ASP A 16 -23.74 16.37 19.57
CA ASP A 16 -23.24 15.82 18.30
C ASP A 16 -21.96 14.98 18.41
N GLU A 17 -22.11 13.67 18.59
CA GLU A 17 -21.02 12.71 18.53
C GLU A 17 -20.05 13.05 17.39
N GLU A 18 -18.80 13.36 17.76
CA GLU A 18 -17.68 13.44 16.84
C GLU A 18 -17.39 12.02 16.33
N ILE A 19 -18.22 11.58 15.39
CA ILE A 19 -18.06 10.32 14.68
C ILE A 19 -16.78 10.44 13.86
N CYS A 20 -15.73 9.73 14.29
CA CYS A 20 -14.50 9.59 13.54
C CYS A 20 -14.76 9.04 12.13
N ASP A 21 -13.84 9.32 11.21
CA ASP A 21 -13.84 8.67 9.91
C ASP A 21 -13.85 7.12 10.08
N PRO A 22 -14.61 6.38 9.27
CA PRO A 22 -14.66 4.92 9.35
C PRO A 22 -13.32 4.24 9.10
N ASN A 23 -12.31 4.92 8.56
CA ASN A 23 -10.95 4.41 8.41
C ASN A 23 -10.10 4.58 9.67
N CYS A 24 -10.60 5.26 10.72
CA CYS A 24 -9.93 5.31 12.02
C CYS A 24 -10.10 3.98 12.77
N ASN A 25 -9.09 3.63 13.57
CA ASN A 25 -9.18 2.51 14.51
C ASN A 25 -9.85 2.93 15.83
N SER A 26 -9.90 2.02 16.81
CA SER A 26 -10.55 2.26 18.10
C SER A 26 -9.83 3.26 19.02
N ARG A 27 -8.65 3.77 18.62
CA ARG A 27 -7.95 4.82 19.39
C ARG A 27 -8.63 6.17 19.30
N GLY A 28 -9.45 6.40 18.27
CA GLY A 28 -10.21 7.63 18.07
C GLY A 28 -9.57 8.58 17.05
N CYS A 29 -10.00 9.84 17.10
CA CYS A 29 -9.66 10.89 16.16
C CYS A 29 -9.73 12.25 16.84
N TRP A 30 -9.23 13.29 16.17
CA TRP A 30 -9.44 14.70 16.53
C TRP A 30 -10.41 15.42 15.59
N GLY A 31 -11.06 14.68 14.69
CA GLY A 31 -11.95 15.20 13.65
C GLY A 31 -12.57 14.08 12.81
N LYS A 32 -13.40 14.46 11.83
CA LYS A 32 -14.20 13.51 11.04
C LYS A 32 -13.52 13.06 9.75
N GLN A 33 -12.39 13.66 9.38
CA GLN A 33 -11.69 13.33 8.14
C GLN A 33 -10.75 12.14 8.33
N PRO A 34 -10.39 11.41 7.26
CA PRO A 34 -9.45 10.29 7.34
C PRO A 34 -8.02 10.69 7.73
N GLU A 35 -7.64 11.96 7.62
CA GLU A 35 -6.39 12.51 8.15
C GLU A 35 -6.47 12.80 9.66
N ASP A 36 -7.69 12.84 10.21
CA ASP A 36 -7.92 13.21 11.61
C ASP A 36 -7.81 12.01 12.57
N CYS A 37 -7.49 10.82 12.06
CA CYS A 37 -7.34 9.63 12.87
C CYS A 37 -6.07 9.68 13.73
N LEU A 38 -6.21 9.30 15.01
CA LEU A 38 -5.05 9.01 15.86
C LEU A 38 -4.19 7.88 15.27
N GLU A 39 -4.85 6.89 14.68
CA GLU A 39 -4.22 5.77 13.99
C GLU A 39 -5.23 5.14 13.01
N CYS A 40 -4.71 4.72 11.85
CA CYS A 40 -5.53 4.09 10.82
C CYS A 40 -5.95 2.67 11.23
N ARG A 41 -7.12 2.26 10.76
CA ARG A 41 -7.62 0.88 10.90
C ARG A 41 -6.82 -0.11 10.07
N THR A 42 -6.31 0.33 8.92
CA THR A 42 -5.64 -0.51 7.92
C THR A 42 -4.37 0.18 7.45
N TRP A 43 -4.42 1.04 6.42
CA TRP A 43 -3.21 1.65 5.87
C TRP A 43 -3.22 3.17 6.05
N ASN A 44 -2.07 3.71 6.47
CA ASN A 44 -1.77 5.13 6.34
C ASN A 44 -1.16 5.39 4.96
N ASN A 45 -1.86 6.16 4.13
CA ASN A 45 -1.38 6.64 2.85
C ASN A 45 -0.98 8.11 2.96
N MET A 46 0.30 8.37 3.23
CA MET A 46 0.87 9.73 3.32
C MET A 46 0.08 10.67 4.26
N GLY A 47 -0.43 10.14 5.38
CA GLY A 47 -1.21 10.89 6.36
C GLY A 47 -2.72 10.65 6.30
N THR A 48 -3.24 10.10 5.20
CA THR A 48 -4.67 9.79 5.03
C THR A 48 -4.93 8.31 5.26
N CYS A 49 -5.89 7.96 6.11
CA CYS A 49 -6.25 6.55 6.31
C CYS A 49 -7.10 6.00 5.16
N VAL A 50 -6.70 4.85 4.59
CA VAL A 50 -7.40 4.17 3.48
C VAL A 50 -7.68 2.70 3.83
N SER A 51 -8.87 2.19 3.48
CA SER A 51 -9.34 0.86 3.89
C SER A 51 -9.07 -0.28 2.92
N SER A 52 -8.83 0.00 1.65
CA SER A 52 -8.81 -1.04 0.60
C SER A 52 -7.62 -0.95 -0.33
N GLN A 53 -7.26 0.23 -0.82
CA GLN A 53 -6.18 0.42 -1.78
C GLN A 53 -5.30 1.60 -1.39
N CYS A 54 -4.00 1.38 -1.45
CA CYS A 54 -3.00 2.43 -1.57
C CYS A 54 -3.02 2.98 -3.00
N ASP A 55 -2.46 4.18 -3.20
CA ASP A 55 -2.33 4.75 -4.53
C ASP A 55 -1.51 3.87 -5.48
N ILE A 56 -1.71 4.04 -6.78
CA ILE A 56 -0.94 3.34 -7.80
C ILE A 56 0.57 3.58 -7.57
N GLY A 57 1.36 2.51 -7.63
CA GLY A 57 2.78 2.55 -7.30
C GLY A 57 3.08 2.44 -5.80
N PHE A 58 2.08 2.16 -4.96
CA PHE A 58 2.24 1.83 -3.55
C PHE A 58 1.51 0.52 -3.22
N PHE A 59 1.99 -0.19 -2.21
CA PHE A 59 1.34 -1.37 -1.65
C PHE A 59 1.12 -1.19 -0.14
N GLY A 60 0.11 -1.85 0.40
CA GLY A 60 -0.15 -1.85 1.84
C GLY A 60 0.82 -2.79 2.57
N ASN A 61 1.76 -2.25 3.34
CA ASN A 61 2.69 -3.05 4.12
C ASN A 61 2.06 -3.42 5.48
N GLN A 62 1.78 -4.72 5.66
CA GLN A 62 1.14 -5.25 6.87
C GLN A 62 1.96 -5.11 8.15
N THR A 63 3.28 -4.96 8.02
CA THR A 63 4.17 -4.79 9.17
C THR A 63 4.19 -3.34 9.64
N SER A 64 4.32 -2.38 8.72
CA SER A 64 4.37 -0.95 9.06
C SER A 64 3.00 -0.30 9.17
N MET A 65 1.93 -0.95 8.69
CA MET A 65 0.58 -0.38 8.58
C MET A 65 0.53 0.90 7.72
N THR A 66 1.43 0.99 6.73
CA THR A 66 1.55 2.14 5.82
C THR A 66 1.51 1.71 4.36
N CYS A 67 1.14 2.63 3.48
CA CYS A 67 1.32 2.50 2.04
C CYS A 67 2.78 2.79 1.70
N GLU A 68 3.50 1.78 1.25
CA GLU A 68 4.91 1.89 0.89
C GLU A 68 5.10 1.87 -0.62
N LYS A 69 6.04 2.66 -1.10
CA LYS A 69 6.28 2.85 -2.53
C LYS A 69 6.90 1.60 -3.14
N CYS A 70 6.35 1.15 -4.26
CA CYS A 70 6.92 0.10 -5.08
C CYS A 70 8.27 0.50 -5.68
N SER A 71 9.05 -0.49 -6.11
CA SER A 71 10.30 -0.26 -6.83
C SER A 71 10.10 0.63 -8.09
N PRO A 72 11.12 1.40 -8.52
CA PRO A 72 10.98 2.43 -9.56
C PRO A 72 10.46 1.97 -10.92
N GLU A 73 10.59 0.70 -11.28
CA GLU A 73 10.06 0.17 -12.55
C GLU A 73 8.74 -0.63 -12.38
N CYS A 74 8.30 -0.89 -11.14
CA CYS A 74 7.00 -1.49 -10.89
C CYS A 74 5.89 -0.43 -11.01
N GLU A 75 4.87 -0.67 -11.81
CA GLU A 75 3.64 0.12 -11.79
C GLU A 75 2.75 -0.30 -10.62
N THR A 76 2.68 -1.61 -10.35
CA THR A 76 2.05 -2.20 -9.16
C THR A 76 2.97 -3.24 -8.54
N CYS A 77 2.88 -3.44 -7.23
CA CYS A 77 3.69 -4.41 -6.50
C CYS A 77 2.93 -4.97 -5.28
N ASN A 78 3.43 -6.05 -4.71
CA ASN A 78 2.96 -6.60 -3.43
C ASN A 78 4.06 -6.65 -2.35
N GLY A 79 5.18 -5.98 -2.60
CA GLY A 79 6.36 -5.96 -1.74
C GLY A 79 7.41 -4.97 -2.24
N LEU A 80 8.50 -4.86 -1.49
CA LEU A 80 9.60 -3.91 -1.76
C LEU A 80 10.68 -4.48 -2.70
N GLY A 81 10.69 -5.79 -2.95
CA GLY A 81 11.70 -6.43 -3.76
C GLY A 81 11.55 -6.12 -5.25
N GLU A 82 12.65 -6.24 -6.00
CA GLU A 82 12.66 -6.06 -7.46
C GLU A 82 11.81 -7.11 -8.20
N PHE A 83 11.57 -8.27 -7.56
CA PHE A 83 10.72 -9.35 -8.06
C PHE A 83 9.29 -9.34 -7.49
N ASP A 84 8.96 -8.36 -6.66
CA ASP A 84 7.61 -8.19 -6.07
C ASP A 84 6.70 -7.32 -6.96
N CYS A 85 7.19 -6.90 -8.14
CA CYS A 85 6.35 -6.23 -9.12
C CYS A 85 5.22 -7.17 -9.59
N LEU A 86 4.03 -6.60 -9.79
CA LEU A 86 2.88 -7.26 -10.42
C LEU A 86 2.65 -6.76 -11.86
N SER A 87 3.07 -5.52 -12.14
CA SER A 87 3.11 -4.95 -13.50
C SER A 87 4.29 -3.99 -13.65
N CYS A 88 4.80 -3.84 -14.88
CA CYS A 88 5.94 -2.99 -15.20
C CYS A 88 5.51 -1.69 -15.87
N ARG A 89 6.18 -0.59 -15.51
CA ARG A 89 5.97 0.73 -16.15
C ARG A 89 6.42 0.74 -17.62
N HIS A 90 7.54 0.09 -17.89
CA HIS A 90 8.18 0.10 -19.22
C HIS A 90 8.24 -1.29 -19.82
N TYR A 91 9.21 -2.12 -19.42
CA TYR A 91 9.42 -3.43 -20.01
C TYR A 91 9.45 -4.54 -18.97
N THR A 92 8.86 -5.67 -19.34
CA THR A 92 8.95 -6.93 -18.61
C THR A 92 10.14 -7.72 -19.11
N PHE A 93 11.07 -8.06 -18.22
CA PHE A 93 12.19 -8.97 -18.48
C PHE A 93 12.04 -10.22 -17.62
N TYR A 94 12.00 -11.40 -18.24
CA TYR A 94 12.04 -12.66 -17.50
C TYR A 94 13.49 -13.08 -17.31
N ASN A 95 14.03 -12.88 -16.10
CA ASN A 95 15.45 -13.03 -15.85
C ASN A 95 15.86 -14.51 -15.70
N PRO A 96 16.64 -15.08 -16.64
CA PRO A 96 17.01 -16.50 -16.60
C PRO A 96 17.93 -16.86 -15.43
N ASN A 97 18.67 -15.89 -14.89
CA ASN A 97 19.55 -16.10 -13.73
C ASN A 97 18.75 -16.24 -12.43
N PHE A 98 17.48 -15.80 -12.41
CA PHE A 98 16.59 -15.90 -11.27
C PHE A 98 15.37 -16.77 -11.58
N GLY A 99 15.57 -17.87 -12.31
CA GLY A 99 14.50 -18.85 -12.57
C GLY A 99 13.37 -18.30 -13.44
N ASN A 100 13.69 -17.37 -14.36
CA ASN A 100 12.73 -16.66 -15.21
C ASN A 100 11.66 -15.88 -14.40
N ARG A 101 12.01 -15.37 -13.22
CA ARG A 101 11.14 -14.41 -12.52
C ARG A 101 11.04 -13.11 -13.31
N MET A 102 9.89 -12.47 -13.19
CA MET A 102 9.63 -11.16 -13.77
C MET A 102 10.46 -10.09 -13.06
N GLU A 103 11.19 -9.33 -13.84
CA GLU A 103 11.94 -8.15 -13.44
C GLU A 103 11.46 -6.99 -14.32
N CYS A 104 11.12 -5.87 -13.72
CA CYS A 104 10.73 -4.67 -14.46
C CYS A 104 11.96 -3.81 -14.74
N VAL A 105 12.17 -3.46 -16.01
CA VAL A 105 13.35 -2.72 -16.46
C VAL A 105 12.94 -1.53 -17.33
N SER A 106 13.74 -0.46 -17.29
CA SER A 106 13.50 0.76 -18.08
C SER A 106 13.90 0.62 -19.56
N ASP A 107 14.83 -0.29 -19.87
CA ASP A 107 15.21 -0.68 -21.24
C ASP A 107 15.62 -2.16 -21.25
N CYS A 108 15.46 -2.81 -22.40
CA CYS A 108 15.84 -4.21 -22.55
C CYS A 108 17.37 -4.37 -22.55
N PRO A 109 17.92 -5.32 -21.75
CA PRO A 109 19.35 -5.60 -21.72
C PRO A 109 19.95 -5.86 -23.11
N THR A 110 21.24 -5.56 -23.28
CA THR A 110 21.96 -5.89 -24.54
C THR A 110 21.89 -7.40 -24.81
N HIS A 111 21.62 -7.78 -26.07
CA HIS A 111 21.31 -9.15 -26.54
C HIS A 111 19.85 -9.63 -26.46
N THR A 112 18.90 -8.80 -26.00
CA THR A 112 17.44 -9.07 -26.07
C THR A 112 16.68 -8.01 -26.87
N ARG A 113 17.32 -7.45 -27.91
CA ARG A 113 16.76 -6.32 -28.66
C ARG A 113 15.98 -6.76 -29.88
N CYS A 114 14.75 -7.23 -29.66
CA CYS A 114 13.59 -7.03 -30.54
C CYS A 114 12.30 -7.10 -29.70
N SER A 115 11.66 -5.96 -29.41
CA SER A 115 10.25 -5.96 -28.99
C SER A 115 9.42 -5.53 -30.19
N THR A 116 8.53 -6.40 -30.66
CA THR A 116 7.56 -6.03 -31.69
C THR A 116 6.11 -6.12 -31.26
N ILE A 117 5.76 -6.70 -30.10
CA ILE A 117 4.38 -6.62 -29.56
C ILE A 117 4.44 -6.74 -28.02
N GLY A 118 3.96 -5.74 -27.27
CA GLY A 118 3.51 -5.94 -25.88
C GLY A 118 4.45 -5.62 -24.71
N ASN A 119 5.45 -4.74 -24.84
CA ASN A 119 6.30 -4.31 -23.71
C ASN A 119 7.05 -5.44 -22.97
N VAL A 120 7.39 -6.53 -23.67
CA VAL A 120 8.22 -7.64 -23.15
C VAL A 120 9.58 -7.64 -23.86
N CYS A 121 10.65 -7.88 -23.11
CA CYS A 121 11.99 -8.06 -23.63
C CYS A 121 12.19 -9.49 -24.12
N GLU A 122 12.23 -9.67 -25.44
CA GLU A 122 12.38 -10.97 -26.07
C GLU A 122 13.75 -11.08 -26.77
N LYS A 123 14.21 -12.32 -26.95
CA LYS A 123 15.36 -12.53 -27.81
C LYS A 123 14.97 -12.19 -29.25
N CYS A 124 15.77 -11.32 -29.83
CA CYS A 124 16.01 -11.38 -31.26
C CYS A 124 16.89 -12.62 -31.53
#